data_AF-A0A1L7D4G8-F1
#
_entry.id   AF-A0A1L7D4G8-F1
#
_cell.length_a   1.000
_cell.length_b   1.000
_cell.length_c   1.000
_cell.angle_alpha   90.00
_cell.angle_beta   90.00
_cell.angle_gamma   90.00
#
_symmetry.space_group_name_H-M   'P 1'
#
loop_
_entity.id
_entity.type
_entity.pdbx_description
1 polymer ?
#
loop_
_entity_poly.entity_id
_entity_poly.type
_entity_poly.pdbx_seq_one_letter_code
_entity_poly.pdbx_strand_id
1 'polypeptide(L)'
;MILTGLAVGVVFGAVLQRGRFCVTGMMRDIFLNRTWRGMVALLILISVHSIGLTALVQLGVLSPGVDEFAPIGVILGGFIFGLGIILAGGCASGTWYRSAEGLVGSWIALLFYGLSAAAMKYGFLHSLNSSAKKWTLPVTTIPEALGISPWVFVALTVAGTFALWRHYAIKDAHTPSYALDAPWYQRPLSANVAGALIGVIGTVAFVLSAASGRNSGLGITTPSADIINFTATGDPDRVNWGTLLVIGLLLGAYLAAKATGEFRIRVPDASTAVRAIFGGSFMGVGAALAGGCTVGNGMVETSLFSFQGWVSLVFMTLGVGVGAKLWLRKQPVAVEQIDTVSSSDAIPGLSIPQVTGLVGVTTKKPSQPVQMDTTQVDAPAGGRVFKLDTLGAVCPFPLIEAKQAIAILEPGDSLVIDFDCTQATDSIPTWAADEGHVISDFQRVGDAGWQVTVVKNPSELKAVLV
;
A
#
# COMPACT_ATOMS: atom_id res chain seq x y z
N MET A 1 24.31 17.59 -6.93
CA MET A 1 23.07 17.71 -6.13
C MET A 1 22.02 16.64 -6.45
N ILE A 2 21.88 16.17 -7.70
CA ILE A 2 20.89 15.11 -8.05
C ILE A 2 21.00 13.81 -7.22
N LEU A 3 22.22 13.45 -6.75
CA LEU A 3 22.46 12.28 -5.89
C LEU A 3 21.73 12.33 -4.55
N THR A 4 21.35 13.53 -4.07
CA THR A 4 20.51 13.62 -2.86
C THR A 4 19.13 13.02 -3.10
N GLY A 5 18.65 13.03 -4.34
CA GLY A 5 17.41 12.33 -4.73
C GLY A 5 17.53 10.83 -4.47
N LEU A 6 18.66 10.22 -4.84
CA LEU A 6 18.93 8.80 -4.55
C LEU A 6 18.92 8.52 -3.05
N ALA A 7 19.65 9.31 -2.26
CA ALA A 7 19.75 9.13 -0.81
C ALA A 7 18.38 9.29 -0.12
N VAL A 8 17.62 10.34 -0.46
CA VAL A 8 16.25 10.55 0.02
C VAL A 8 15.36 9.39 -0.42
N GLY A 9 15.50 8.93 -1.66
CA GLY A 9 14.78 7.80 -2.20
C GLY A 9 15.00 6.53 -1.38
N VAL A 10 16.25 6.21 -1.03
CA VAL A 10 16.58 5.04 -0.20
C VAL A 10 15.90 5.10 1.17
N VAL A 11 15.98 6.25 1.84
CA VAL A 11 15.32 6.42 3.14
C VAL A 11 13.80 6.34 2.99
N PHE A 12 13.24 7.00 1.98
CA PHE A 12 11.81 7.01 1.71
C PHE A 12 11.27 5.61 1.40
N GLY A 13 11.95 4.84 0.54
CA GLY A 13 11.60 3.47 0.21
C GLY A 13 11.65 2.54 1.41
N ALA A 14 12.68 2.67 2.26
CA ALA A 14 12.78 1.90 3.49
C ALA A 14 11.63 2.20 4.46
N VAL A 15 11.28 3.48 4.66
CA VAL A 15 10.15 3.87 5.53
C VAL A 15 8.81 3.40 4.97
N LEU A 16 8.59 3.51 3.65
CA LEU A 16 7.38 3.03 2.98
C LEU A 16 7.19 1.51 3.16
N GLN A 17 8.26 0.73 2.94
CA GLN A 17 8.24 -0.72 3.06
C GLN A 17 7.99 -1.14 4.52
N ARG A 18 8.78 -0.59 5.46
CA ARG A 18 8.68 -0.93 6.89
C ARG A 18 7.37 -0.48 7.51
N GLY A 19 6.85 0.66 7.09
CA GLY A 19 5.56 1.21 7.53
C GLY A 19 4.36 0.65 6.78
N ARG A 20 4.59 -0.19 5.74
CA ARG A 20 3.57 -0.73 4.83
C ARG A 20 2.62 0.34 4.34
N PHE A 21 3.15 1.54 4.09
CA PHE A 21 2.38 2.76 3.95
C PHE A 21 1.69 2.78 2.58
N CYS A 22 0.45 2.28 2.54
CA CYS A 22 -0.30 2.08 1.31
C CYS A 22 -1.58 2.91 1.29
N VAL A 23 -1.54 4.05 0.59
CA VAL A 23 -2.70 4.94 0.44
C VAL A 23 -3.90 4.21 -0.19
N THR A 24 -3.66 3.27 -1.10
CA THR A 24 -4.70 2.41 -1.68
C THR A 24 -5.47 1.65 -0.62
N GLY A 25 -4.76 0.97 0.29
CA GLY A 25 -5.39 0.21 1.37
C GLY A 25 -6.22 1.14 2.25
N MET A 26 -5.63 2.27 2.64
CA MET A 26 -6.30 3.25 3.48
C MET A 26 -7.59 3.80 2.85
N MET A 27 -7.61 4.13 1.55
CA MET A 27 -8.81 4.61 0.84
C MET A 27 -9.83 3.50 0.64
N ARG A 28 -9.39 2.30 0.26
CA ARG A 28 -10.25 1.15 -0.01
C ARG A 28 -10.96 0.69 1.26
N ASP A 29 -10.28 0.72 2.40
CA ASP A 29 -10.81 0.22 3.67
C ASP A 29 -11.96 1.10 4.22
N ILE A 30 -12.08 2.35 3.76
CA ILE A 30 -13.27 3.21 4.00
C ILE A 30 -14.53 2.54 3.43
N PHE A 31 -14.43 1.94 2.24
CA PHE A 31 -15.56 1.33 1.55
C PHE A 31 -15.77 -0.14 1.93
N LEU A 32 -14.69 -0.92 2.06
CA LEU A 32 -14.77 -2.35 2.35
C LEU A 32 -14.95 -2.65 3.84
N ASN A 33 -14.17 -2.00 4.68
CA ASN A 33 -14.11 -2.26 6.12
C ASN A 33 -14.86 -1.19 6.94
N ARG A 34 -15.38 -0.14 6.29
CA ARG A 34 -16.07 1.00 6.95
C ARG A 34 -15.26 1.64 8.07
N THR A 35 -13.93 1.66 7.91
CA THR A 35 -13.00 2.21 8.90
C THR A 35 -12.13 3.31 8.28
N TRP A 36 -11.87 4.34 9.08
CA TRP A 36 -10.98 5.46 8.75
C TRP A 36 -9.63 5.33 9.45
N ARG A 37 -9.35 4.21 10.12
CA ARG A 37 -8.12 3.98 10.90
C ARG A 37 -6.86 4.23 10.06
N GLY A 38 -6.84 3.72 8.82
CA GLY A 38 -5.73 3.96 7.88
C GLY A 38 -5.57 5.42 7.44
N MET A 39 -6.65 6.20 7.39
CA MET A 39 -6.59 7.63 7.03
C MET A 39 -5.88 8.48 8.07
N VAL A 40 -5.85 8.05 9.34
CA VAL A 40 -5.08 8.73 10.39
C VAL A 40 -3.62 8.86 9.99
N ALA A 41 -3.01 7.80 9.45
CA ALA A 41 -1.61 7.81 9.03
C ALA A 41 -1.35 8.80 7.87
N LEU A 42 -2.27 8.89 6.90
CA LEU A 42 -2.18 9.87 5.82
C LEU A 42 -2.38 11.30 6.34
N LEU A 43 -3.30 11.52 7.27
CA LEU A 43 -3.54 12.83 7.88
C LEU A 43 -2.36 13.29 8.74
N ILE A 44 -1.72 12.38 9.49
CA ILE A 44 -0.47 12.67 10.23
C ILE A 44 0.62 13.13 9.27
N LEU A 45 0.78 12.42 8.14
CA LEU A 45 1.72 12.83 7.10
C LEU A 45 1.40 14.25 6.61
N ILE A 46 0.16 14.52 6.24
CA ILE A 46 -0.27 15.84 5.72
C ILE A 46 -0.06 16.93 6.78
N SER A 47 -0.37 16.67 8.06
CA SER A 47 -0.13 17.60 9.16
C SER A 47 1.36 17.92 9.32
N VAL A 48 2.23 16.92 9.40
CA VAL A 48 3.68 17.15 9.58
C VAL A 48 4.26 17.85 8.36
N HIS A 49 3.86 17.45 7.16
CA HIS A 49 4.37 18.01 5.92
C HIS A 49 3.90 19.46 5.71
N SER A 50 2.63 19.76 5.98
CA SER A 50 2.07 21.12 5.88
C SER A 50 2.73 22.10 6.86
N ILE A 51 2.96 21.71 8.12
CA ILE A 51 3.74 22.52 9.07
C ILE A 51 5.12 22.86 8.49
N GLY A 52 5.82 21.86 7.97
CA GLY A 52 7.16 22.03 7.41
C GLY A 52 7.19 22.93 6.17
N LEU A 53 6.25 22.73 5.23
CA LEU A 53 6.18 23.54 4.01
C LEU A 53 5.77 24.98 4.30
N THR A 54 4.72 25.21 5.10
CA THR A 54 4.27 26.56 5.44
C THR A 54 5.36 27.35 6.17
N ALA A 55 6.10 26.71 7.09
CA ALA A 55 7.23 27.34 7.75
C ALA A 55 8.35 27.75 6.76
N LEU A 56 8.73 26.85 5.85
CA LEU A 56 9.79 27.12 4.87
C LEU A 56 9.42 28.19 3.84
N VAL A 57 8.14 28.24 3.45
CA VAL A 57 7.61 29.30 2.56
C VAL A 57 7.66 30.65 3.26
N GLN A 58 7.24 30.72 4.52
CA GLN A 58 7.27 31.98 5.28
C GLN A 58 8.70 32.47 5.55
N LEU A 59 9.66 31.55 5.68
CA LEU A 59 11.09 31.88 5.79
C LEU A 59 11.73 32.29 4.45
N GLY A 60 11.00 32.26 3.33
CA GLY A 60 11.51 32.59 2.01
C GLY A 60 12.49 31.56 1.43
N VAL A 61 12.60 30.38 2.05
CA VAL A 61 13.48 29.29 1.59
C VAL A 61 12.89 28.58 0.38
N LEU A 62 11.55 28.51 0.30
CA LEU A 62 10.80 27.87 -0.77
C LEU A 62 9.77 28.83 -1.37
N SER A 63 9.59 28.76 -2.68
CA SER A 63 8.48 29.41 -3.40
C SER A 63 7.78 28.35 -4.24
N PRO A 64 6.91 27.50 -3.67
CA PRO A 64 6.31 26.37 -4.37
C PRO A 64 5.62 26.82 -5.66
N GLY A 65 5.97 26.19 -6.79
CA GLY A 65 5.21 26.35 -8.03
C GLY A 65 3.95 25.52 -7.95
N VAL A 66 2.84 26.10 -7.49
CA VAL A 66 1.52 25.45 -7.53
C VAL A 66 0.89 25.75 -8.88
N ASP A 67 0.63 24.71 -9.66
CA ASP A 67 0.01 24.85 -10.98
C ASP A 67 -1.43 25.39 -10.87
N GLU A 68 -1.87 26.08 -11.91
CA GLU A 68 -3.28 26.48 -12.04
C GLU A 68 -4.20 25.25 -12.05
N PHE A 69 -5.36 25.38 -11.41
CA PHE A 69 -6.30 24.28 -11.28
C PHE A 69 -6.98 23.95 -12.61
N ALA A 70 -6.71 22.75 -13.14
CA ALA A 70 -7.37 22.22 -14.34
C ALA A 70 -8.51 21.23 -13.95
N PRO A 71 -9.77 21.67 -13.80
CA PRO A 71 -10.80 20.88 -13.12
C PRO A 71 -11.10 19.57 -13.87
N ILE A 72 -11.19 19.63 -15.20
CA ILE A 72 -11.52 18.48 -16.05
C ILE A 72 -10.44 17.40 -15.92
N GLY A 73 -9.17 17.79 -16.08
CA GLY A 73 -8.03 16.89 -15.95
C GLY A 73 -7.91 16.29 -14.55
N VAL A 74 -8.09 17.11 -13.51
CA VAL A 74 -8.00 16.68 -12.10
C VAL A 74 -9.12 15.71 -11.71
N ILE A 75 -10.36 16.01 -12.10
CA ILE A 75 -11.53 15.19 -11.78
C ILE A 75 -11.49 13.86 -12.52
N LEU A 76 -11.38 13.90 -13.86
CA LEU A 76 -11.36 12.69 -14.68
C LEU A 76 -10.10 11.86 -14.40
N GLY A 77 -8.95 12.52 -14.33
CA GLY A 77 -7.69 11.86 -14.04
C GLY A 77 -7.66 11.22 -12.66
N GLY A 78 -8.13 11.93 -11.63
CA GLY A 78 -8.22 11.41 -10.27
C GLY A 78 -9.12 10.17 -10.19
N PHE A 79 -10.29 10.22 -10.84
CA PHE A 79 -11.22 9.10 -10.87
C PHE A 79 -10.66 7.87 -11.61
N ILE A 80 -10.08 8.05 -12.80
CA ILE A 80 -9.44 6.97 -13.57
C ILE A 80 -8.25 6.38 -12.79
N PHE A 81 -7.46 7.23 -12.15
CA PHE A 81 -6.36 6.80 -11.29
C PHE A 81 -6.85 5.94 -10.12
N GLY A 82 -7.93 6.35 -9.47
CA GLY A 82 -8.57 5.60 -8.39
C GLY A 82 -9.05 4.20 -8.82
N LEU A 83 -9.65 4.09 -10.01
CA LEU A 83 -10.02 2.80 -10.60
C LEU A 83 -8.79 1.94 -10.88
N GLY A 84 -7.76 2.52 -11.49
CA GLY A 84 -6.52 1.83 -11.85
C GLY A 84 -5.79 1.25 -10.65
N ILE A 85 -5.76 1.99 -9.54
CA ILE A 85 -5.14 1.55 -8.29
C ILE A 85 -5.76 0.24 -7.76
N ILE A 86 -7.08 0.06 -7.86
CA ILE A 86 -7.74 -1.18 -7.42
C ILE A 86 -7.31 -2.37 -8.27
N LEU A 87 -7.26 -2.19 -9.60
CA LEU A 87 -6.84 -3.24 -10.53
C LEU A 87 -5.35 -3.58 -10.38
N ALA A 88 -4.50 -2.59 -10.17
CA ALA A 88 -3.06 -2.79 -9.95
C ALA A 88 -2.75 -3.39 -8.57
N GLY A 89 -3.68 -3.29 -7.62
CA GLY A 89 -3.49 -3.72 -6.24
C GLY A 89 -2.50 -2.84 -5.45
N GLY A 90 -2.19 -1.64 -5.91
CA GLY A 90 -1.22 -0.73 -5.26
C GLY A 90 -1.29 0.70 -5.79
N CYS A 91 -0.90 1.67 -4.96
CA CYS A 91 -0.74 3.07 -5.37
C CYS A 91 0.61 3.28 -6.05
N ALA A 92 0.90 4.45 -6.62
CA ALA A 92 2.15 4.68 -7.34
C ALA A 92 3.40 4.30 -6.53
N SER A 93 3.58 4.86 -5.32
CA SER A 93 4.68 4.48 -4.41
C SER A 93 4.56 3.03 -3.92
N GLY A 94 3.32 2.56 -3.71
CA GLY A 94 3.00 1.17 -3.38
C GLY A 94 3.56 0.17 -4.38
N THR A 95 3.32 0.40 -5.67
CA THR A 95 3.77 -0.45 -6.76
C THR A 95 5.30 -0.47 -6.83
N TRP A 96 5.98 0.65 -6.56
CA TRP A 96 7.43 0.69 -6.49
C TRP A 96 8.00 -0.12 -5.32
N TYR A 97 7.57 0.10 -4.07
CA TYR A 97 8.16 -0.63 -2.94
C TYR A 97 7.76 -2.13 -2.95
N ARG A 98 6.56 -2.48 -3.41
CA ARG A 98 6.13 -3.89 -3.54
C ARG A 98 6.83 -4.61 -4.68
N SER A 99 7.21 -3.88 -5.74
CA SER A 99 8.14 -4.42 -6.74
C SER A 99 9.46 -4.83 -6.09
N ALA A 100 9.95 -4.04 -5.12
CA ALA A 100 11.15 -4.34 -4.37
C ALA A 100 11.00 -5.53 -3.41
N GLU A 101 9.78 -5.83 -2.94
CA GLU A 101 9.48 -7.02 -2.12
C GLU A 101 9.43 -8.33 -2.93
N GLY A 102 9.48 -8.25 -4.27
CA GLY A 102 9.48 -9.42 -5.16
C GLY A 102 8.13 -9.74 -5.81
N LEU A 103 7.14 -8.83 -5.75
CA LEU A 103 5.84 -9.07 -6.36
C LEU A 103 5.86 -8.80 -7.86
N VAL A 104 5.85 -9.87 -8.67
CA VAL A 104 5.93 -9.77 -10.14
C VAL A 104 4.71 -9.05 -10.73
N GLY A 105 3.53 -9.18 -10.10
CA GLY A 105 2.35 -8.40 -10.48
C GLY A 105 2.58 -6.88 -10.38
N SER A 106 3.34 -6.42 -9.38
CA SER A 106 3.72 -5.02 -9.25
C SER A 106 4.73 -4.59 -10.30
N TRP A 107 5.61 -5.50 -10.77
CA TRP A 107 6.52 -5.19 -11.89
C TRP A 107 5.76 -4.90 -13.18
N ILE A 108 4.77 -5.73 -13.48
CA ILE A 108 3.88 -5.55 -14.63
C ILE A 108 3.13 -4.21 -14.50
N ALA A 109 2.48 -3.97 -13.36
CA ALA A 109 1.76 -2.72 -13.13
C ALA A 109 2.69 -1.49 -13.22
N LEU A 110 3.92 -1.58 -12.71
CA LEU A 110 4.91 -0.50 -12.74
C LEU A 110 5.34 -0.17 -14.16
N LEU A 111 5.61 -1.18 -14.98
CA LEU A 111 5.98 -1.02 -16.38
C LEU A 111 4.87 -0.31 -17.16
N PHE A 112 3.63 -0.79 -17.05
CA PHE A 112 2.50 -0.18 -17.76
C PHE A 112 2.14 1.20 -17.22
N TYR A 113 2.33 1.44 -15.92
CA TYR A 113 2.20 2.77 -15.31
C TYR A 113 3.20 3.77 -15.88
N GLY A 114 4.49 3.40 -15.92
CA GLY A 114 5.52 4.25 -16.50
C GLY A 114 5.29 4.48 -17.99
N LEU A 115 4.94 3.43 -18.73
CA LEU A 115 4.70 3.49 -20.17
C LEU A 115 3.51 4.38 -20.53
N SER A 116 2.37 4.21 -19.88
CA SER A 116 1.19 5.03 -20.18
C SER A 116 1.35 6.47 -19.69
N ALA A 117 2.05 6.69 -18.57
CA ALA A 117 2.44 8.03 -18.13
C ALA A 117 3.38 8.72 -19.13
N ALA A 118 4.38 7.99 -19.66
CA ALA A 118 5.29 8.50 -20.70
C ALA A 118 4.55 8.79 -22.01
N ALA A 119 3.63 7.91 -22.43
CA ALA A 119 2.81 8.12 -23.62
C ALA A 119 1.94 9.39 -23.52
N MET A 120 1.38 9.67 -22.33
CA MET A 120 0.58 10.87 -22.05
C MET A 120 1.40 12.15 -21.89
N LYS A 121 2.63 12.05 -21.37
CA LYS A 121 3.49 13.23 -21.15
C LYS A 121 4.30 13.59 -22.38
N TYR A 122 4.85 12.61 -23.07
CA TYR A 122 5.88 12.79 -24.11
C TYR A 122 5.55 12.09 -25.43
N GLY A 123 4.58 11.16 -25.44
CA GLY A 123 4.26 10.34 -26.59
C GLY A 123 3.01 10.78 -27.36
N PHE A 124 2.42 9.82 -28.07
CA PHE A 124 1.28 10.07 -28.96
C PHE A 124 0.00 10.56 -28.25
N LEU A 125 -0.14 10.29 -26.95
CA LEU A 125 -1.28 10.74 -26.14
C LEU A 125 -1.07 12.13 -25.55
N HIS A 126 0.04 12.81 -25.86
CA HIS A 126 0.32 14.16 -25.37
C HIS A 126 -0.81 15.15 -25.70
N SER A 127 -1.37 15.07 -26.92
CA SER A 127 -2.49 15.93 -27.33
C SER A 127 -3.75 15.76 -26.48
N LEU A 128 -4.04 14.52 -26.07
CA LEU A 128 -5.16 14.23 -25.17
C LEU A 128 -4.91 14.85 -23.78
N ASN A 129 -3.68 14.70 -23.28
CA ASN A 129 -3.28 15.22 -21.99
C ASN A 129 -3.31 16.77 -21.95
N SER A 130 -2.78 17.43 -22.96
CA SER A 130 -2.78 18.90 -23.05
C SER A 130 -4.19 19.46 -23.25
N SER A 131 -5.03 18.80 -24.04
CA SER A 131 -6.44 19.20 -24.24
C SER A 131 -7.24 19.16 -22.94
N ALA A 132 -7.05 18.11 -22.12
CA ALA A 132 -7.71 17.98 -20.83
C ALA A 132 -7.24 19.03 -19.80
N LYS A 133 -6.02 19.56 -19.97
CA LYS A 133 -5.42 20.58 -19.09
C LYS A 133 -5.56 22.01 -19.60
N LYS A 134 -6.10 22.21 -20.81
CA LYS A 134 -6.25 23.54 -21.42
C LYS A 134 -7.21 24.45 -20.65
N TRP A 135 -8.21 23.86 -20.00
CA TRP A 135 -9.20 24.59 -19.22
C TRP A 135 -8.71 24.73 -17.78
N THR A 136 -7.97 25.81 -17.52
CA THR A 136 -7.50 26.16 -16.17
C THR A 136 -8.36 27.26 -15.57
N LEU A 137 -8.50 27.21 -14.24
CA LEU A 137 -8.99 28.31 -13.43
C LEU A 137 -7.77 28.95 -12.76
N PRO A 138 -7.71 30.29 -12.66
CA PRO A 138 -6.59 31.02 -12.06
C PRO A 138 -6.66 30.94 -10.51
N VAL A 139 -6.80 29.74 -9.99
CA VAL A 139 -6.78 29.42 -8.57
C VAL A 139 -5.74 28.32 -8.33
N THR A 140 -4.91 28.54 -7.33
CA THR A 140 -3.78 27.68 -6.95
C THR A 140 -4.12 27.00 -5.62
N THR A 141 -4.16 27.78 -4.55
CA THR A 141 -4.35 27.32 -3.17
C THR A 141 -5.62 27.90 -2.53
N ILE A 142 -6.23 27.11 -1.65
CA ILE A 142 -7.43 27.48 -0.90
C ILE A 142 -7.16 28.68 0.03
N PRO A 143 -6.03 28.75 0.78
CA PRO A 143 -5.74 29.90 1.64
C PRO A 143 -5.62 31.21 0.85
N GLU A 144 -4.93 31.19 -0.29
CA GLU A 144 -4.77 32.35 -1.17
C GLU A 144 -6.11 32.82 -1.75
N ALA A 145 -6.93 31.88 -2.23
CA ALA A 145 -8.24 32.20 -2.80
C ALA A 145 -9.22 32.80 -1.77
N LEU A 146 -9.08 32.43 -0.48
CA LEU A 146 -9.91 32.94 0.61
C LEU A 146 -9.31 34.17 1.32
N GLY A 147 -8.06 34.53 1.02
CA GLY A 147 -7.34 35.59 1.73
C GLY A 147 -7.07 35.27 3.21
N ILE A 148 -7.02 33.99 3.58
CA ILE A 148 -6.82 33.52 4.95
C ILE A 148 -5.39 32.97 5.08
N SER A 149 -4.76 33.19 6.25
CA SER A 149 -3.43 32.64 6.52
C SER A 149 -3.41 31.10 6.38
N PRO A 150 -2.43 30.51 5.67
CA PRO A 150 -2.26 29.06 5.58
C PRO A 150 -2.16 28.37 6.95
N TRP A 151 -1.65 29.05 7.98
CA TRP A 151 -1.54 28.52 9.34
C TRP A 151 -2.88 28.15 9.97
N VAL A 152 -3.98 28.81 9.57
CA VAL A 152 -5.33 28.42 10.03
C VAL A 152 -5.68 27.03 9.52
N PHE A 153 -5.39 26.75 8.24
CA PHE A 153 -5.62 25.43 7.64
C PHE A 153 -4.69 24.36 8.22
N VAL A 154 -3.43 24.71 8.48
CA VAL A 154 -2.50 23.84 9.22
C VAL A 154 -3.07 23.49 10.59
N ALA A 155 -3.48 24.48 11.38
CA ALA A 155 -4.02 24.27 12.72
C ALA A 155 -5.29 23.39 12.69
N LEU A 156 -6.22 23.64 11.76
CA LEU A 156 -7.42 22.83 11.59
C LEU A 156 -7.09 21.38 11.20
N THR A 157 -6.13 21.18 10.29
CA THR A 157 -5.71 19.85 9.86
C THR A 157 -5.03 19.09 10.99
N VAL A 158 -4.17 19.74 11.76
CA VAL A 158 -3.50 19.15 12.94
C VAL A 158 -4.52 18.80 14.02
N ALA A 159 -5.47 19.69 14.32
CA ALA A 159 -6.51 19.44 15.31
C ALA A 159 -7.44 18.28 14.90
N GLY A 160 -7.88 18.24 13.64
CA GLY A 160 -8.67 17.14 13.10
C GLY A 160 -7.94 15.81 13.12
N THR A 161 -6.64 15.82 12.78
CA THR A 161 -5.77 14.65 12.83
C THR A 161 -5.61 14.14 14.26
N PHE A 162 -5.36 15.04 15.22
CA PHE A 162 -5.23 14.67 16.63
C PHE A 162 -6.53 14.09 17.19
N ALA A 163 -7.69 14.67 16.86
CA ALA A 163 -8.98 14.17 17.29
C ALA A 163 -9.27 12.75 16.74
N LEU A 164 -9.01 12.53 15.45
CA LEU A 164 -9.22 11.23 14.82
C LEU A 164 -8.21 10.19 15.32
N TRP A 165 -6.95 10.57 15.50
CA TRP A 165 -5.92 9.72 16.10
C TRP A 165 -6.31 9.31 17.52
N ARG A 166 -6.74 10.26 18.36
CA ARG A 166 -7.17 9.98 19.73
C ARG A 166 -8.36 9.02 19.77
N HIS A 167 -9.34 9.21 18.88
CA HIS A 167 -10.50 8.31 18.77
C HIS A 167 -10.09 6.86 18.49
N TYR A 168 -9.18 6.64 17.54
CA TYR A 168 -8.69 5.29 17.23
C TYR A 168 -7.71 4.76 18.28
N ALA A 169 -6.86 5.60 18.87
CA ALA A 169 -5.95 5.19 19.93
C ALA A 169 -6.70 4.65 21.16
N ILE A 170 -7.85 5.26 21.52
CA ILE A 170 -8.70 4.77 22.62
C ILE A 170 -9.34 3.43 22.25
N LYS A 171 -9.83 3.27 21.01
CA LYS A 171 -10.37 1.98 20.55
C LYS A 171 -9.32 0.87 20.55
N ASP A 172 -8.12 1.22 20.11
CA ASP A 172 -7.03 0.27 19.94
C ASP A 172 -6.38 -0.11 21.28
N ALA A 173 -6.52 0.74 22.31
CA ALA A 173 -6.07 0.41 23.68
C ALA A 173 -6.78 -0.82 24.27
N HIS A 174 -7.98 -1.14 23.78
CA HIS A 174 -8.74 -2.34 24.18
C HIS A 174 -8.48 -3.55 23.29
N THR A 175 -7.63 -3.41 22.26
CA THR A 175 -7.25 -4.50 21.36
C THR A 175 -6.07 -5.26 21.95
N PRO A 176 -6.14 -6.60 22.14
CA PRO A 176 -5.00 -7.36 22.63
C PRO A 176 -3.80 -7.17 21.68
N SER A 177 -2.63 -6.85 22.24
CA SER A 177 -1.41 -6.75 21.45
C SER A 177 -0.86 -8.16 21.22
N TYR A 178 -0.93 -8.61 19.97
CA TYR A 178 -0.31 -9.87 19.56
C TYR A 178 1.11 -9.57 19.11
N ALA A 179 2.08 -9.93 19.95
CA ALA A 179 3.48 -9.76 19.62
C ALA A 179 3.93 -10.91 18.72
N LEU A 180 4.30 -10.60 17.47
CA LEU A 180 5.13 -11.51 16.69
C LEU A 180 6.43 -11.75 17.48
N ASP A 181 6.74 -13.03 17.77
CA ASP A 181 8.00 -13.42 18.37
C ASP A 181 9.13 -13.25 17.34
N ALA A 182 9.50 -11.99 17.13
CA ALA A 182 10.46 -11.56 16.15
C ALA A 182 11.38 -10.48 16.74
N PRO A 183 12.67 -10.47 16.35
CA PRO A 183 13.60 -9.42 16.73
C PRO A 183 13.06 -8.01 16.44
N TRP A 184 13.47 -7.03 17.23
CA TRP A 184 12.97 -5.64 17.13
C TRP A 184 13.11 -5.05 15.72
N TYR A 185 14.14 -5.43 14.97
CA TYR A 185 14.39 -4.95 13.61
C TYR A 185 13.50 -5.60 12.54
N GLN A 186 12.82 -6.70 12.86
CA GLN A 186 11.86 -7.37 11.97
C GLN A 186 10.44 -6.86 12.16
N ARG A 187 10.09 -6.35 13.35
CA ARG A 187 8.75 -5.82 13.66
C ARG A 187 8.38 -4.66 12.73
N PRO A 188 7.18 -4.62 12.15
CA PRO A 188 6.79 -3.54 11.25
C PRO A 188 6.75 -2.19 11.97
N LEU A 189 7.03 -1.13 11.23
CA LEU A 189 6.87 0.24 11.74
C LEU A 189 5.37 0.56 11.75
N SER A 190 4.88 1.19 12.81
CA SER A 190 3.47 1.60 12.84
C SER A 190 3.17 2.61 11.73
N ALA A 191 2.01 2.47 11.08
CA ALA A 191 1.63 3.33 9.97
C ALA A 191 1.63 4.83 10.35
N ASN A 192 1.29 5.15 11.60
CA ASN A 192 1.30 6.51 12.13
C ASN A 192 2.72 7.09 12.21
N VAL A 193 3.69 6.31 12.72
CA VAL A 193 5.09 6.73 12.77
C VAL A 193 5.67 6.83 11.36
N ALA A 194 5.34 5.88 10.49
CA ALA A 194 5.70 5.97 9.08
C ALA A 194 5.15 7.24 8.43
N GLY A 195 3.88 7.59 8.68
CA GLY A 195 3.28 8.84 8.21
C GLY A 195 4.03 10.08 8.66
N ALA A 196 4.38 10.16 9.95
CA ALA A 196 5.17 11.28 10.49
C ALA A 196 6.56 11.37 9.84
N LEU A 197 7.28 10.24 9.73
CA LEU A 197 8.60 10.18 9.09
C LEU A 197 8.52 10.58 7.61
N ILE A 198 7.53 10.09 6.87
CA ILE A 198 7.32 10.45 5.47
C ILE A 198 7.01 11.94 5.34
N GLY A 199 6.23 12.53 6.27
CA GLY A 199 5.97 13.97 6.29
C GLY A 199 7.26 14.79 6.42
N VAL A 200 8.14 14.42 7.35
CA VAL A 200 9.47 15.04 7.52
C VAL A 200 10.34 14.84 6.27
N ILE A 201 10.40 13.61 5.75
CA ILE A 201 11.15 13.28 4.54
C ILE A 201 10.64 14.11 3.37
N GLY A 202 9.33 14.27 3.22
CA GLY A 202 8.72 15.10 2.18
C GLY A 202 9.17 16.55 2.25
N THR A 203 9.23 17.13 3.46
CA THR A 203 9.66 18.52 3.66
C THR A 203 11.13 18.69 3.29
N VAL A 204 12.00 17.78 3.75
CA VAL A 204 13.43 17.79 3.42
C VAL A 204 13.65 17.55 1.92
N ALA A 205 12.90 16.61 1.34
CA ALA A 205 12.92 16.28 -0.08
C ALA A 205 12.57 17.49 -0.95
N PHE A 206 11.61 18.31 -0.54
CA PHE A 206 11.24 19.52 -1.29
C PHE A 206 12.42 20.49 -1.35
N VAL A 207 13.08 20.76 -0.22
CA VAL A 207 14.25 21.65 -0.17
C VAL A 207 15.39 21.13 -1.05
N LEU A 208 15.70 19.84 -0.94
CA LEU A 208 16.76 19.22 -1.73
C LEU A 208 16.44 19.17 -3.23
N SER A 209 15.16 18.96 -3.59
CA SER A 209 14.70 19.04 -4.97
C SER A 209 14.81 20.47 -5.50
N ALA A 210 14.35 21.47 -4.74
CA ALA A 210 14.43 22.88 -5.14
C ALA A 210 15.89 23.31 -5.35
N ALA A 211 16.80 22.90 -4.45
CA ALA A 211 18.24 23.13 -4.58
C ALA A 211 18.88 22.44 -5.79
N SER A 212 18.23 21.42 -6.36
CA SER A 212 18.67 20.75 -7.59
C SER A 212 18.13 21.38 -8.89
N GLY A 213 17.34 22.46 -8.78
CA GLY A 213 16.69 23.14 -9.92
C GLY A 213 15.26 22.66 -10.19
N ARG A 214 14.74 21.69 -9.44
CA ARG A 214 13.36 21.19 -9.54
C ARG A 214 12.53 21.69 -8.36
N ASN A 215 11.77 22.76 -8.57
CA ASN A 215 10.94 23.36 -7.52
C ASN A 215 9.61 22.63 -7.31
N SER A 216 9.68 21.36 -6.92
CA SER A 216 8.52 20.52 -6.64
C SER A 216 8.86 19.49 -5.56
N GLY A 217 7.86 19.03 -4.82
CA GLY A 217 8.03 18.02 -3.77
C GLY A 217 8.23 16.59 -4.28
N LEU A 218 7.98 15.62 -3.41
CA LEU A 218 7.99 14.19 -3.76
C LEU A 218 7.03 13.90 -4.92
N GLY A 219 7.49 13.13 -5.90
CA GLY A 219 6.68 12.74 -7.05
C GLY A 219 7.15 11.42 -7.63
N ILE A 220 6.20 10.59 -8.07
CA ILE A 220 6.49 9.26 -8.61
C ILE A 220 6.20 9.19 -10.12
N THR A 221 5.10 9.82 -10.57
CA THR A 221 4.62 9.70 -11.96
C THR A 221 5.60 10.23 -12.99
N THR A 222 6.02 11.50 -12.86
CA THR A 222 6.94 12.11 -13.83
C THR A 222 8.28 11.37 -13.84
N PRO A 223 8.91 11.07 -12.68
CA PRO A 223 10.14 10.26 -12.68
C PRO A 223 9.99 8.86 -13.30
N SER A 224 8.87 8.19 -13.07
CA SER A 224 8.61 6.87 -13.67
C SER A 224 8.49 6.98 -15.20
N ALA A 225 7.84 8.03 -15.70
CA ALA A 225 7.75 8.33 -17.12
C ALA A 225 9.10 8.74 -17.73
N ASP A 226 9.91 9.50 -16.99
CA ASP A 226 11.25 9.93 -17.40
C ASP A 226 12.19 8.73 -17.55
N ILE A 227 12.12 7.73 -16.65
CA ILE A 227 12.88 6.48 -16.79
C ILE A 227 12.53 5.76 -18.09
N ILE A 228 11.23 5.59 -18.38
CA ILE A 228 10.79 4.94 -19.62
C ILE A 228 11.24 5.75 -20.85
N ASN A 229 11.11 7.08 -20.80
CA ASN A 229 11.53 7.93 -21.89
C ASN A 229 13.04 7.85 -22.12
N PHE A 230 13.86 7.97 -21.07
CA PHE A 230 15.30 7.80 -21.14
C PHE A 230 15.70 6.47 -21.76
N THR A 231 15.08 5.37 -21.35
CA THR A 231 15.38 4.04 -21.92
C THR A 231 15.02 3.92 -23.40
N ALA A 232 14.04 4.69 -23.87
CA ALA A 232 13.59 4.67 -25.26
C ALA A 232 14.35 5.66 -26.17
N THR A 233 14.74 6.82 -25.65
CA THR A 233 15.30 7.93 -26.44
C THR A 233 16.79 8.18 -26.20
N GLY A 234 17.32 7.72 -25.07
CA GLY A 234 18.68 8.05 -24.61
C GLY A 234 18.86 9.49 -24.12
N ASP A 235 17.78 10.25 -23.95
CA ASP A 235 17.81 11.66 -23.55
C ASP A 235 18.32 11.85 -22.10
N PRO A 236 19.56 12.34 -21.88
CA PRO A 236 20.15 12.43 -20.55
C PRO A 236 19.43 13.44 -19.64
N ASP A 237 18.68 14.40 -20.19
CA ASP A 237 17.94 15.40 -19.41
C ASP A 237 16.81 14.77 -18.58
N ARG A 238 16.40 13.55 -18.96
CA ARG A 238 15.44 12.75 -18.20
C ARG A 238 16.03 12.20 -16.92
N VAL A 239 17.34 12.06 -16.80
CA VAL A 239 18.01 11.61 -15.58
C VAL A 239 18.18 12.78 -14.61
N ASN A 240 17.10 13.10 -13.91
CA ASN A 240 17.03 14.20 -12.94
C ASN A 240 16.91 13.71 -11.49
N TRP A 241 16.85 14.65 -10.54
CA TRP A 241 16.70 14.37 -9.10
C TRP A 241 15.51 13.43 -8.80
N GLY A 242 14.38 13.61 -9.50
CA GLY A 242 13.19 12.78 -9.33
C GLY A 242 13.39 11.34 -9.81
N THR A 243 14.09 11.12 -10.93
CA THR A 243 14.41 9.75 -11.39
C THR A 243 15.28 9.00 -10.40
N LEU A 244 16.29 9.66 -9.84
CA LEU A 244 17.13 9.08 -8.79
C LEU A 244 16.34 8.82 -7.51
N LEU A 245 15.34 9.65 -7.18
CA LEU A 245 14.43 9.40 -6.07
C LEU A 245 13.68 8.07 -6.20
N VAL A 246 13.07 7.77 -7.36
CA VAL A 246 12.30 6.52 -7.53
C VAL A 246 13.20 5.29 -7.64
N ILE A 247 14.40 5.41 -8.22
CA ILE A 247 15.42 4.36 -8.19
C ILE A 247 15.89 4.10 -6.76
N GLY A 248 16.13 5.16 -5.99
CA GLY A 248 16.47 5.08 -4.57
C GLY A 248 15.35 4.44 -3.76
N LEU A 249 14.09 4.78 -4.05
CA LEU A 249 12.91 4.18 -3.42
C LEU A 249 12.92 2.66 -3.62
N LEU A 250 13.13 2.19 -4.85
CA LEU A 250 13.23 0.76 -5.14
C LEU A 250 14.36 0.09 -4.34
N LEU A 251 15.55 0.71 -4.34
CA LEU A 251 16.72 0.18 -3.64
C LEU A 251 16.51 0.13 -2.12
N GLY A 252 15.99 1.21 -1.52
CA GLY A 252 15.72 1.29 -0.09
C GLY A 252 14.66 0.30 0.38
N ALA A 253 13.60 0.14 -0.40
CA ALA A 253 12.58 -0.86 -0.13
C ALA A 253 13.12 -2.29 -0.25
N TYR A 254 13.97 -2.56 -1.24
CA TYR A 254 14.61 -3.87 -1.42
C TYR A 254 15.53 -4.22 -0.24
N LEU A 255 16.38 -3.28 0.17
CA LEU A 255 17.28 -3.45 1.31
C LEU A 255 16.49 -3.68 2.60
N ALA A 256 15.41 -2.93 2.81
CA ALA A 256 14.53 -3.12 3.97
C ALA A 256 13.86 -4.50 3.96
N ALA A 257 13.25 -4.90 2.84
CA ALA A 257 12.58 -6.20 2.69
C ALA A 257 13.56 -7.37 2.87
N LYS A 258 14.80 -7.24 2.39
CA LYS A 258 15.83 -8.28 2.57
C LYS A 258 16.31 -8.34 4.02
N ALA A 259 16.51 -7.20 4.68
CA ALA A 259 16.93 -7.14 6.08
C ALA A 259 15.89 -7.73 7.04
N THR A 260 14.61 -7.67 6.69
CA THR A 260 13.50 -8.21 7.48
C THR A 260 13.11 -9.65 7.08
N GLY A 261 13.70 -10.17 5.99
CA GLY A 261 13.36 -11.47 5.40
C GLY A 261 11.95 -11.50 4.76
N GLU A 262 11.39 -10.34 4.43
CA GLU A 262 10.08 -10.21 3.78
C GLU A 262 10.18 -10.26 2.24
N PHE A 263 11.39 -10.31 1.69
CA PHE A 263 11.63 -10.47 0.25
C PHE A 263 11.34 -11.89 -0.22
N ARG A 264 10.38 -12.03 -1.14
CA ARG A 264 10.08 -13.30 -1.81
C ARG A 264 9.47 -13.05 -3.18
N ILE A 265 9.97 -13.75 -4.19
CA ILE A 265 9.43 -13.64 -5.55
C ILE A 265 8.07 -14.34 -5.60
N ARG A 266 7.03 -13.56 -5.91
CA ARG A 266 5.63 -14.01 -5.99
C ARG A 266 5.11 -13.77 -7.40
N VAL A 267 4.86 -14.86 -8.13
CA VAL A 267 4.38 -14.81 -9.52
C VAL A 267 2.85 -14.81 -9.53
N PRO A 268 2.20 -13.80 -10.13
CA PRO A 268 0.74 -13.75 -10.22
C PRO A 268 0.20 -14.81 -11.18
N ASP A 269 -1.06 -15.21 -10.99
CA ASP A 269 -1.80 -15.93 -12.02
C ASP A 269 -2.15 -15.02 -13.20
N ALA A 270 -2.62 -15.61 -14.31
CA ALA A 270 -2.92 -14.89 -15.54
C ALA A 270 -3.97 -13.77 -15.36
N SER A 271 -5.00 -13.99 -14.54
CA SER A 271 -6.04 -12.99 -14.30
C SER A 271 -5.47 -11.79 -13.54
N THR A 272 -4.66 -12.05 -12.52
CA THR A 272 -3.95 -11.01 -11.76
C THR A 272 -2.96 -10.24 -12.64
N ALA A 273 -2.24 -10.92 -13.54
CA ALA A 273 -1.35 -10.27 -14.50
C ALA A 273 -2.10 -9.32 -15.44
N VAL A 274 -3.24 -9.75 -16.00
CA VAL A 274 -4.08 -8.90 -16.86
C VAL A 274 -4.63 -7.69 -16.09
N ARG A 275 -5.08 -7.88 -14.85
CA ARG A 275 -5.50 -6.78 -13.97
C ARG A 275 -4.37 -5.79 -13.72
N ALA A 276 -3.13 -6.27 -13.52
CA ALA A 276 -1.96 -5.42 -13.34
C ALA A 276 -1.65 -4.57 -14.59
N ILE A 277 -1.81 -5.12 -15.80
CA ILE A 277 -1.64 -4.38 -17.07
C ILE A 277 -2.63 -3.22 -17.16
N PHE A 278 -3.92 -3.51 -17.01
CA PHE A 278 -4.97 -2.49 -17.10
C PHE A 278 -4.88 -1.49 -15.94
N GLY A 279 -4.58 -1.97 -14.74
CA GLY A 279 -4.39 -1.15 -13.55
C GLY A 279 -3.23 -0.17 -13.71
N GLY A 280 -2.06 -0.66 -14.12
CA GLY A 280 -0.89 0.18 -14.41
C GLY A 280 -1.20 1.21 -15.50
N SER A 281 -1.84 0.78 -16.58
CA SER A 281 -2.23 1.67 -17.69
C SER A 281 -3.15 2.81 -17.22
N PHE A 282 -4.21 2.49 -16.48
CA PHE A 282 -5.13 3.47 -15.91
C PHE A 282 -4.46 4.38 -14.88
N MET A 283 -3.55 3.85 -14.07
CA MET A 283 -2.76 4.66 -13.15
C MET A 283 -1.90 5.69 -13.91
N GLY A 284 -1.25 5.31 -15.02
CA GLY A 284 -0.36 6.26 -15.70
C GLY A 284 -1.14 7.33 -16.46
N VAL A 285 -2.25 6.94 -17.12
CA VAL A 285 -3.17 7.88 -17.78
C VAL A 285 -3.81 8.81 -16.77
N GLY A 286 -4.39 8.26 -15.69
CA GLY A 286 -5.07 9.03 -14.66
C GLY A 286 -4.14 9.99 -13.94
N ALA A 287 -2.93 9.55 -13.57
CA ALA A 287 -1.94 10.41 -12.92
C ALA A 287 -1.40 11.51 -13.85
N ALA A 288 -1.26 11.24 -15.14
CA ALA A 288 -0.85 12.26 -16.10
C ALA A 288 -1.92 13.35 -16.25
N LEU A 289 -3.19 12.95 -16.44
CA LEU A 289 -4.35 13.85 -16.51
C LEU A 289 -4.53 14.68 -15.25
N ALA A 290 -4.44 14.03 -14.09
CA ALA A 290 -4.65 14.68 -12.80
C ALA A 290 -3.52 15.62 -12.38
N GLY A 291 -2.39 15.64 -13.10
CA GLY A 291 -1.20 16.38 -12.70
C GLY A 291 -0.36 15.69 -11.63
N GLY A 292 -0.87 14.62 -11.00
CA GLY A 292 -0.14 13.88 -9.97
C GLY A 292 -0.79 12.54 -9.60
N CYS A 293 -0.01 11.71 -8.91
CA CYS A 293 -0.49 10.48 -8.26
C CYS A 293 -0.83 10.73 -6.79
N THR A 294 -1.12 9.67 -6.03
CA THR A 294 -1.32 9.75 -4.57
C THR A 294 -0.19 10.42 -3.80
N VAL A 295 1.07 10.34 -4.25
CA VAL A 295 2.19 11.03 -3.59
C VAL A 295 2.19 12.52 -3.96
N GLY A 296 2.12 12.85 -5.25
CA GLY A 296 2.12 14.25 -5.69
C GLY A 296 0.87 14.99 -5.22
N ASN A 297 -0.30 14.55 -5.69
CA ASN A 297 -1.56 15.23 -5.38
C ASN A 297 -2.07 14.89 -3.97
N GLY A 298 -1.93 13.64 -3.54
CA GLY A 298 -2.53 13.19 -2.27
C GLY A 298 -1.71 13.50 -1.02
N MET A 299 -0.38 13.70 -1.14
CA MET A 299 0.49 14.02 -0.01
C MET A 299 1.06 15.44 -0.10
N VAL A 300 1.69 15.81 -1.22
CA VAL A 300 2.39 17.10 -1.34
C VAL A 300 1.39 18.25 -1.55
N GLU A 301 0.54 18.16 -2.57
CA GLU A 301 -0.41 19.22 -2.93
C GLU A 301 -1.50 19.44 -1.88
N THR A 302 -1.98 18.38 -1.23
CA THR A 302 -2.91 18.49 -0.09
C THR A 302 -2.28 19.20 1.10
N SER A 303 -0.98 19.01 1.33
CA SER A 303 -0.21 19.71 2.38
C SER A 303 0.05 21.18 2.04
N LEU A 304 0.05 21.54 0.75
CA LEU A 304 0.05 22.93 0.26
C LEU A 304 -1.36 23.54 0.22
N PHE A 305 -2.40 22.77 0.59
CA PHE A 305 -3.81 23.17 0.50
C PHE A 305 -4.22 23.62 -0.91
N SER A 306 -3.69 22.98 -1.95
CA SER A 306 -4.07 23.30 -3.33
C SER A 306 -5.43 22.71 -3.73
N PHE A 307 -6.14 23.41 -4.61
CA PHE A 307 -7.41 22.89 -5.16
C PHE A 307 -7.18 21.58 -5.92
N GLN A 308 -6.08 21.50 -6.67
CA GLN A 308 -5.68 20.29 -7.38
C GLN A 308 -5.53 19.11 -6.42
N GLY A 309 -4.79 19.27 -5.31
CA GLY A 309 -4.54 18.20 -4.35
C GLY A 309 -5.83 17.63 -3.75
N TRP A 310 -6.66 18.50 -3.17
CA TRP A 310 -7.89 18.09 -2.49
C TRP A 310 -8.95 17.52 -3.43
N VAL A 311 -9.18 18.16 -4.58
CA VAL A 311 -10.15 17.65 -5.56
C VAL A 311 -9.65 16.32 -6.13
N SER A 312 -8.36 16.21 -6.46
CA SER A 312 -7.79 14.94 -6.93
C SER A 312 -7.96 13.83 -5.90
N LEU A 313 -7.67 14.10 -4.62
CA LEU A 313 -7.79 13.11 -3.55
C LEU A 313 -9.23 12.60 -3.39
N VAL A 314 -10.23 13.50 -3.47
CA VAL A 314 -11.66 13.12 -3.42
C VAL A 314 -12.02 12.21 -4.58
N PHE A 315 -11.68 12.59 -5.81
CA PHE A 315 -12.03 11.78 -6.99
C PHE A 315 -11.22 10.48 -7.09
N MET A 316 -9.98 10.45 -6.61
CA MET A 316 -9.23 9.20 -6.42
C MET A 316 -9.94 8.27 -5.45
N THR A 317 -10.42 8.80 -4.32
CA THR A 317 -11.16 8.02 -3.31
C THR A 317 -12.48 7.50 -3.86
N LEU A 318 -13.23 8.32 -4.63
CA LEU A 318 -14.44 7.89 -5.33
C LEU A 318 -14.16 6.79 -6.36
N GLY A 319 -13.09 6.94 -7.15
CA GLY A 319 -12.65 5.93 -8.10
C GLY A 319 -12.28 4.62 -7.42
N VAL A 320 -11.59 4.69 -6.27
CA VAL A 320 -11.30 3.52 -5.42
C VAL A 320 -12.58 2.84 -4.94
N GLY A 321 -13.58 3.60 -4.48
CA GLY A 321 -14.86 3.07 -4.03
C GLY A 321 -15.64 2.35 -5.14
N VAL A 322 -15.70 2.96 -6.33
CA VAL A 322 -16.33 2.35 -7.51
C VAL A 322 -15.56 1.11 -7.94
N GLY A 323 -14.24 1.19 -8.06
CA GLY A 323 -13.39 0.06 -8.46
C GLY A 323 -13.48 -1.11 -7.50
N ALA A 324 -13.49 -0.84 -6.19
CA ALA A 324 -13.67 -1.85 -5.17
C ALA A 324 -15.01 -2.57 -5.31
N LYS A 325 -16.10 -1.83 -5.53
CA LYS A 325 -17.43 -2.41 -5.74
C LYS A 325 -17.53 -3.26 -7.01
N LEU A 326 -16.86 -2.84 -8.08
CA LEU A 326 -16.91 -3.53 -9.37
C LEU A 326 -16.04 -4.80 -9.42
N TRP A 327 -14.82 -4.75 -8.89
CA TRP A 327 -13.82 -5.80 -9.09
C TRP A 327 -13.50 -6.65 -7.86
N LEU A 328 -13.76 -6.18 -6.64
CA LEU A 328 -13.48 -6.92 -5.41
C LEU A 328 -14.72 -7.69 -4.95
N ARG A 329 -15.32 -8.46 -5.86
CA ARG A 329 -16.51 -9.27 -5.60
C ARG A 329 -16.13 -10.50 -4.76
N LYS A 330 -16.89 -10.74 -3.69
CA LYS A 330 -16.80 -11.92 -2.83
C LYS A 330 -16.87 -13.21 -3.64
N GLN A 331 -15.76 -13.91 -3.83
CA GLN A 331 -15.76 -15.27 -4.37
C GLN A 331 -16.07 -16.25 -3.22
N PRO A 332 -16.78 -17.36 -3.47
CA PRO A 332 -16.97 -18.39 -2.45
C PRO A 332 -15.61 -18.96 -2.03
N VAL A 333 -15.34 -18.94 -0.73
CA VAL A 333 -14.09 -19.43 -0.16
C VAL A 333 -14.25 -20.91 0.17
N ALA A 334 -13.32 -21.73 -0.31
CA ALA A 334 -13.21 -23.11 0.11
C ALA A 334 -12.42 -23.14 1.41
N VAL A 335 -13.01 -23.71 2.45
CA VAL A 335 -12.37 -23.91 3.75
C VAL A 335 -12.25 -25.41 3.97
N GLU A 336 -11.04 -25.89 4.29
CA GLU A 336 -10.78 -27.30 4.53
C GLU A 336 -10.83 -27.57 6.04
N GLN A 337 -11.64 -28.53 6.48
CA GLN A 337 -11.63 -28.96 7.88
C GLN A 337 -10.40 -29.85 8.11
N ILE A 338 -9.61 -29.53 9.14
CA ILE A 338 -8.51 -30.38 9.58
C ILE A 338 -9.06 -31.31 10.65
N ASP A 339 -9.23 -32.59 10.32
CA ASP A 339 -9.48 -33.60 11.34
C ASP A 339 -8.16 -33.85 12.09
N THR A 340 -8.17 -33.73 13.42
CA THR A 340 -7.00 -34.04 14.25
C THR A 340 -6.62 -35.50 14.03
N VAL A 341 -5.52 -35.73 13.32
CA VAL A 341 -5.00 -37.08 13.08
C VAL A 341 -4.59 -37.68 14.42
N SER A 342 -5.35 -38.68 14.87
CA SER A 342 -5.01 -39.55 15.98
C SER A 342 -3.65 -40.20 15.71
N SER A 343 -2.76 -40.15 16.69
CA SER A 343 -1.43 -40.72 16.65
C SER A 343 -1.46 -42.25 16.58
N SER A 344 -1.60 -42.81 15.37
CA SER A 344 -1.12 -44.16 15.03
C SER A 344 -1.39 -44.37 13.55
N ASP A 345 -0.35 -44.31 12.72
CA ASP A 345 -0.09 -45.31 11.67
C ASP A 345 1.20 -44.92 10.93
N ALA A 346 2.21 -45.75 11.14
CA ALA A 346 3.45 -45.69 10.39
C ALA A 346 3.17 -46.02 8.92
N ILE A 347 3.56 -45.12 8.00
CA ILE A 347 3.52 -45.42 6.56
C ILE A 347 4.84 -46.10 6.16
N PRO A 348 4.82 -47.33 5.60
CA PRO A 348 6.01 -47.98 5.09
C PRO A 348 6.46 -47.36 3.76
N GLY A 349 7.76 -47.05 3.69
CA GLY A 349 8.64 -46.98 2.53
C GLY A 349 8.08 -46.60 1.16
N LEU A 350 8.53 -45.46 0.62
CA LEU A 350 8.59 -45.25 -0.83
C LEU A 350 9.96 -44.72 -1.27
N SER A 351 10.46 -45.34 -2.33
CA SER A 351 11.76 -45.19 -2.96
C SER A 351 11.93 -43.87 -3.72
N ILE A 352 13.17 -43.34 -3.67
CA ILE A 352 13.62 -42.10 -4.31
C ILE A 352 14.07 -42.40 -5.75
N PRO A 353 13.67 -41.62 -6.77
CA PRO A 353 14.48 -41.42 -7.97
C PRO A 353 15.25 -40.10 -7.87
N GLN A 354 16.58 -40.19 -7.98
CA GLN A 354 17.47 -39.03 -8.20
C GLN A 354 17.18 -38.40 -9.56
N VAL A 355 17.02 -37.07 -9.61
CA VAL A 355 17.26 -36.30 -10.85
C VAL A 355 18.00 -35.00 -10.54
N THR A 356 19.22 -34.96 -11.05
CA THR A 356 20.11 -33.80 -11.23
C THR A 356 19.57 -32.83 -12.30
N GLY A 357 19.62 -31.51 -12.07
CA GLY A 357 19.40 -30.53 -13.15
C GLY A 357 19.16 -29.09 -12.67
N LEU A 358 19.98 -28.16 -13.17
CA LEU A 358 19.97 -26.72 -12.92
C LEU A 358 18.68 -26.00 -13.37
N VAL A 359 18.30 -24.96 -12.61
CA VAL A 359 17.33 -23.88 -12.91
C VAL A 359 15.85 -24.31 -13.02
N GLY A 360 15.11 -24.18 -11.91
CA GLY A 360 13.67 -24.37 -11.85
C GLY A 360 12.91 -23.04 -11.83
N VAL A 361 12.35 -22.64 -12.97
CA VAL A 361 11.28 -21.65 -13.08
C VAL A 361 9.96 -22.40 -12.89
N THR A 362 9.24 -22.15 -11.80
CA THR A 362 7.94 -22.78 -11.52
C THR A 362 6.79 -21.97 -12.12
N THR A 363 6.30 -22.40 -13.28
CA THR A 363 5.00 -22.01 -13.81
C THR A 363 3.89 -22.81 -13.12
N LYS A 364 2.85 -22.10 -12.64
CA LYS A 364 1.68 -22.67 -11.94
C LYS A 364 0.90 -23.63 -12.84
N LYS A 365 0.88 -24.93 -12.50
CA LYS A 365 -0.18 -25.91 -12.80
C LYS A 365 -0.77 -26.36 -11.45
N PRO A 366 -2.05 -26.73 -11.35
CA PRO A 366 -2.69 -26.98 -10.05
C PRO A 366 -2.14 -28.24 -9.39
N SER A 367 -2.15 -28.21 -8.06
CA SER A 367 -1.92 -29.28 -7.08
C SER A 367 -0.54 -29.94 -7.03
N GLN A 368 0.30 -29.50 -6.10
CA GLN A 368 0.91 -30.38 -5.09
C GLN A 368 0.96 -29.62 -3.75
N PRO A 369 0.51 -30.22 -2.63
CA PRO A 369 0.63 -29.61 -1.32
C PRO A 369 2.12 -29.53 -0.95
N VAL A 370 2.58 -28.31 -0.66
CA VAL A 370 3.88 -28.12 0.00
C VAL A 370 3.74 -28.75 1.38
N GLN A 371 4.54 -29.78 1.67
CA GLN A 371 4.67 -30.32 3.02
C GLN A 371 5.26 -29.23 3.90
N MET A 372 4.40 -28.55 4.65
CA MET A 372 4.79 -27.81 5.84
C MET A 372 4.86 -28.80 6.99
N ASP A 373 5.91 -28.69 7.79
CA ASP A 373 6.04 -29.37 9.07
C ASP A 373 4.80 -29.04 9.90
N THR A 374 3.93 -30.03 10.11
CA THR A 374 2.67 -29.87 10.83
C THR A 374 2.97 -29.77 12.31
N THR A 375 3.28 -28.58 12.80
CA THR A 375 3.08 -28.25 14.21
C THR A 375 1.61 -28.46 14.52
N GLN A 376 1.33 -29.40 15.43
CA GLN A 376 0.01 -29.65 16.01
C GLN A 376 -0.65 -28.33 16.42
N VAL A 377 -1.77 -28.00 15.78
CA VAL A 377 -2.65 -26.92 16.23
C VAL A 377 -3.66 -27.55 17.17
N ASP A 378 -3.33 -27.60 18.46
CA ASP A 378 -4.28 -28.02 19.48
C ASP A 378 -5.39 -26.96 19.58
N ALA A 379 -6.64 -27.36 19.32
CA ALA A 379 -7.79 -26.48 19.42
C ALA A 379 -7.92 -25.98 20.88
N PRO A 380 -7.80 -24.66 21.16
CA PRO A 380 -7.80 -24.18 22.55
C PRO A 380 -9.14 -24.30 23.28
N ALA A 381 -10.20 -24.81 22.64
CA ALA A 381 -11.57 -24.79 23.18
C ALA A 381 -12.48 -25.93 22.69
N GLY A 382 -11.94 -27.07 22.24
CA GLY A 382 -12.76 -28.22 21.80
C GLY A 382 -13.61 -28.02 20.52
N GLY A 383 -13.47 -26.88 19.84
CA GLY A 383 -14.07 -26.61 18.53
C GLY A 383 -13.30 -27.22 17.36
N ARG A 384 -13.89 -27.24 16.17
CA ARG A 384 -13.24 -27.77 14.95
C ARG A 384 -12.16 -26.80 14.47
N VAL A 385 -11.13 -27.36 13.83
CA VAL A 385 -10.05 -26.59 13.22
C VAL A 385 -10.24 -26.58 11.71
N PHE A 386 -10.15 -25.40 11.11
CA PHE A 386 -10.30 -25.17 9.69
C PHE A 386 -9.05 -24.48 9.14
N LYS A 387 -8.71 -24.78 7.89
CA LYS A 387 -7.57 -24.17 7.19
C LYS A 387 -8.03 -23.29 6.05
N LEU A 388 -7.36 -22.14 5.91
CA LEU A 388 -7.45 -21.23 4.78
C LEU A 388 -6.05 -20.89 4.27
N ASP A 389 -5.75 -21.26 3.02
CA ASP A 389 -4.50 -20.89 2.36
C ASP A 389 -4.72 -19.67 1.44
N THR A 390 -4.06 -18.57 1.77
CA THR A 390 -4.06 -17.33 0.98
C THR A 390 -2.65 -16.93 0.52
N LEU A 391 -1.71 -17.89 0.44
CA LEU A 391 -0.35 -17.65 -0.04
C LEU A 391 -0.34 -17.16 -1.49
N GLY A 392 0.46 -16.12 -1.74
CA GLY A 392 0.56 -15.41 -3.02
C GLY A 392 -0.58 -14.42 -3.25
N ALA A 393 -1.59 -14.36 -2.37
CA ALA A 393 -2.68 -13.42 -2.50
C ALA A 393 -2.23 -12.00 -2.12
N VAL A 394 -2.66 -11.03 -2.92
CA VAL A 394 -2.38 -9.62 -2.69
C VAL A 394 -3.46 -9.00 -1.82
N CYS A 395 -3.10 -8.11 -0.91
CA CYS A 395 -4.10 -7.38 -0.13
C CYS A 395 -5.09 -6.60 -1.05
N PRO A 396 -6.41 -6.72 -0.84
CA PRO A 396 -7.10 -7.11 0.40
C PRO A 396 -7.48 -8.58 0.55
N PHE A 397 -7.14 -9.44 -0.42
CA PHE A 397 -7.74 -10.77 -0.53
C PHE A 397 -7.59 -11.65 0.72
N PRO A 398 -6.41 -11.73 1.40
CA PRO A 398 -6.28 -12.50 2.64
C PRO A 398 -7.32 -12.15 3.71
N LEU A 399 -7.58 -10.85 3.92
CA LEU A 399 -8.57 -10.40 4.90
C LEU A 399 -10.02 -10.65 4.44
N ILE A 400 -10.31 -10.45 3.16
CA ILE A 400 -11.64 -10.69 2.61
C ILE A 400 -11.99 -12.18 2.73
N GLU A 401 -11.07 -13.06 2.37
CA GLU A 401 -11.26 -14.50 2.41
C GLU A 401 -11.36 -14.99 3.85
N ALA A 402 -10.53 -14.48 4.76
CA ALA A 402 -10.63 -14.76 6.19
C ALA A 402 -12.01 -14.38 6.77
N LYS A 403 -12.54 -13.21 6.42
CA LYS A 403 -13.90 -12.77 6.82
C LYS A 403 -14.98 -13.72 6.32
N GLN A 404 -14.85 -14.19 5.09
CA GLN A 404 -15.83 -15.09 4.48
C GLN A 404 -15.76 -16.49 5.11
N ALA A 405 -14.56 -16.99 5.36
CA ALA A 405 -14.32 -18.26 6.02
C ALA A 405 -14.86 -18.25 7.46
N ILE A 406 -14.50 -17.26 8.28
CA ILE A 406 -15.03 -17.15 9.66
C ILE A 406 -16.56 -17.00 9.67
N ALA A 407 -17.16 -16.32 8.69
CA ALA A 407 -18.61 -16.14 8.65
C ALA A 407 -19.38 -17.46 8.60
N ILE A 408 -18.82 -18.52 7.98
CA ILE A 408 -19.46 -19.84 7.86
C ILE A 408 -19.13 -20.81 9.01
N LEU A 409 -18.21 -20.47 9.91
CA LEU A 409 -17.86 -21.31 11.07
C LEU A 409 -18.82 -21.14 12.26
N GLU A 410 -18.77 -22.03 13.24
CA GLU A 410 -19.51 -21.90 14.49
C GLU A 410 -18.67 -21.19 15.58
N PRO A 411 -19.30 -20.52 16.56
CA PRO A 411 -18.57 -19.97 17.71
C PRO A 411 -17.76 -21.06 18.43
N GLY A 412 -16.48 -20.80 18.70
CA GLY A 412 -15.53 -21.76 19.26
C GLY A 412 -14.66 -22.49 18.22
N ASP A 413 -15.07 -22.51 16.94
CA ASP A 413 -14.24 -23.05 15.86
C ASP A 413 -13.01 -22.16 15.61
N SER A 414 -11.91 -22.79 15.20
CA SER A 414 -10.63 -22.14 14.91
C SER A 414 -10.35 -22.13 13.42
N LEU A 415 -9.91 -21.00 12.88
CA LEU A 415 -9.46 -20.84 11.50
C LEU A 415 -7.95 -20.54 11.47
N VAL A 416 -7.18 -21.47 10.93
CA VAL A 416 -5.74 -21.31 10.65
C VAL A 416 -5.58 -20.71 9.27
N ILE A 417 -4.97 -19.52 9.19
CA ILE A 417 -4.80 -18.77 7.95
C ILE A 417 -3.33 -18.68 7.60
N ASP A 418 -2.93 -19.29 6.49
CA ASP A 418 -1.60 -19.14 5.90
C ASP A 418 -1.60 -17.99 4.89
N PHE A 419 -0.65 -17.06 5.01
CA PHE A 419 -0.58 -15.89 4.13
C PHE A 419 0.84 -15.33 4.02
N ASP A 420 1.09 -14.57 2.95
CA ASP A 420 2.36 -13.90 2.69
C ASP A 420 2.20 -12.41 2.35
N CYS A 421 0.98 -11.86 2.44
CA CYS A 421 0.77 -10.41 2.39
C CYS A 421 1.24 -9.77 3.71
N THR A 422 2.29 -8.95 3.65
CA THR A 422 2.82 -8.23 4.82
C THR A 422 1.75 -7.42 5.55
N GLN A 423 0.87 -6.72 4.84
CA GLN A 423 -0.24 -5.96 5.45
C GLN A 423 -1.26 -6.82 6.21
N ALA A 424 -1.41 -8.10 5.85
CA ALA A 424 -2.36 -8.98 6.52
C ALA A 424 -1.95 -9.30 7.97
N THR A 425 -0.66 -9.18 8.29
CA THR A 425 -0.15 -9.32 9.68
C THR A 425 -0.70 -8.27 10.64
N ASP A 426 -1.11 -7.10 10.14
CA ASP A 426 -1.76 -6.05 10.95
C ASP A 426 -3.29 -6.11 10.80
N SER A 427 -3.78 -6.33 9.57
CA SER A 427 -5.21 -6.20 9.28
C SER A 427 -6.06 -7.36 9.78
N ILE A 428 -5.54 -8.60 9.79
CA ILE A 428 -6.30 -9.77 10.28
C ILE A 428 -6.48 -9.70 11.80
N PRO A 429 -5.43 -9.50 12.62
CA PRO A 429 -5.60 -9.39 14.07
C PRO A 429 -6.47 -8.21 14.50
N THR A 430 -6.31 -7.07 13.82
CA THR A 430 -7.14 -5.88 14.06
C THR A 430 -8.61 -6.17 13.81
N TRP A 431 -8.94 -6.77 12.67
CA TRP A 431 -10.31 -7.13 12.34
C TRP A 431 -10.88 -8.17 13.30
N ALA A 432 -10.10 -9.19 13.66
CA ALA A 432 -10.52 -10.21 14.61
C ALA A 432 -10.94 -9.56 15.93
N ALA A 433 -10.12 -8.66 16.48
CA ALA A 433 -10.45 -7.94 17.71
C ALA A 433 -11.68 -7.03 17.56
N ASP A 434 -11.81 -6.29 16.45
CA ASP A 434 -12.95 -5.41 16.20
C ASP A 434 -14.29 -6.19 16.15
N GLU A 435 -14.29 -7.46 15.72
CA GLU A 435 -15.48 -8.34 15.67
C GLU A 435 -15.63 -9.26 16.90
N GLY A 436 -14.72 -9.17 17.89
CA GLY A 436 -14.75 -10.00 19.10
C GLY A 436 -14.21 -11.43 18.94
N HIS A 437 -13.48 -11.70 17.86
CA HIS A 437 -12.71 -12.93 17.67
C HIS A 437 -11.36 -12.84 18.40
N VAL A 438 -10.79 -13.99 18.74
CA VAL A 438 -9.54 -14.09 19.51
C VAL A 438 -8.45 -14.67 18.63
N ILE A 439 -7.25 -14.07 18.64
CA ILE A 439 -6.08 -14.70 18.03
C ILE A 439 -5.44 -15.61 19.07
N SER A 440 -5.42 -16.91 18.81
CA SER A 440 -4.82 -17.90 19.72
C SER A 440 -3.32 -18.13 19.44
N ASP A 441 -2.92 -18.03 18.18
CA ASP A 441 -1.54 -18.21 17.75
C ASP A 441 -1.21 -17.25 16.59
N PHE A 442 0.01 -16.72 16.60
CA PHE A 442 0.52 -15.90 15.51
C PHE A 442 2.02 -16.05 15.35
N GLN A 443 2.42 -16.76 14.30
CA GLN A 443 3.81 -17.09 14.04
C GLN A 443 4.22 -16.81 12.60
N ARG A 444 5.53 -16.67 12.40
CA ARG A 444 6.15 -16.55 11.09
C ARG A 444 6.50 -17.95 10.61
N VAL A 445 6.10 -18.28 9.37
CA VAL A 445 6.32 -19.61 8.77
C VAL A 445 7.14 -19.46 7.50
N GLY A 446 8.39 -19.93 7.54
CA GLY A 446 9.34 -19.85 6.43
C GLY A 446 9.69 -18.42 5.99
N ASP A 447 10.12 -18.30 4.72
CA ASP A 447 10.50 -17.01 4.14
C ASP A 447 9.27 -16.19 3.71
N ALA A 448 9.15 -15.02 4.33
CA ALA A 448 8.10 -14.03 4.09
C ALA A 448 6.67 -14.60 4.15
N GLY A 449 6.44 -15.61 4.99
CA GLY A 449 5.14 -16.23 5.26
C GLY A 449 4.76 -16.13 6.73
N TRP A 450 3.47 -16.11 7.01
CA TRP A 450 2.89 -16.04 8.34
C TRP A 450 1.70 -16.97 8.45
N GLN A 451 1.47 -17.46 9.66
CA GLN A 451 0.30 -18.23 10.02
C GLN A 451 -0.35 -17.56 11.23
N VAL A 452 -1.65 -17.31 11.14
CA VAL A 452 -2.45 -16.77 12.25
C VAL A 452 -3.66 -17.66 12.48
N THR A 453 -3.94 -17.95 13.75
CA THR A 453 -5.09 -18.74 14.15
C THR A 453 -6.14 -17.84 14.80
N VAL A 454 -7.33 -17.78 14.18
CA VAL A 454 -8.46 -16.96 14.62
C VAL A 454 -9.54 -17.86 15.20
N VAL A 455 -9.90 -17.66 16.47
CA VAL A 455 -11.00 -18.35 17.15
C VAL A 455 -12.26 -17.48 17.08
N LYS A 456 -13.34 -18.02 16.51
CA LYS A 456 -14.59 -17.28 16.35
C LYS A 456 -15.32 -17.15 17.68
N ASN A 457 -15.45 -15.91 18.19
CA ASN A 457 -16.32 -15.55 19.33
C ASN A 457 -16.39 -16.62 20.43
N PRO A 458 -15.26 -16.98 21.08
CA PRO A 458 -15.26 -18.01 22.10
C PRO A 458 -16.23 -17.62 23.22
N SER A 459 -17.20 -18.50 23.49
CA SER A 459 -18.30 -18.30 24.43
C SER A 459 -17.84 -18.07 25.88
N GLU A 460 -16.60 -18.41 26.22
CA GLU A 460 -16.08 -18.39 27.59
C GLU A 460 -15.39 -17.09 28.03
N LEU A 461 -15.09 -16.14 27.13
CA LEU A 461 -14.32 -14.93 27.48
C LEU A 461 -15.15 -13.74 27.97
N LYS A 462 -16.49 -13.84 28.04
CA LYS A 462 -17.32 -12.83 28.72
C LYS A 462 -17.19 -12.83 30.25
N ALA A 463 -16.48 -13.79 30.85
CA ALA A 463 -16.36 -13.94 32.30
C ALA A 463 -15.08 -13.35 32.92
N VAL A 464 -14.10 -12.87 32.13
CA VAL A 464 -12.77 -12.46 32.65
C VAL A 464 -12.45 -10.97 32.45
N LEU A 465 -13.36 -10.20 31.85
CA LEU A 465 -13.20 -8.74 31.66
C LEU A 465 -14.35 -7.95 32.33
N VAL A 466 -14.51 -8.12 33.64
CA VAL A 466 -15.19 -7.16 34.52
C VAL A 466 -14.16 -6.44 35.37
#